data_AF-A0A8J6NXF5-F1
#
_entry.id   AF-A0A8J6NXF5-F1
#
_cell.length_a   1.000
_cell.length_b   1.000
_cell.length_c   1.000
_cell.angle_alpha   90.00
_cell.angle_beta   90.00
_cell.angle_gamma   90.00
#
_symmetry.space_group_name_H-M   'P 1'
#
loop_
_entity.id
_entity.type
_entity.pdbx_description
1 polymer ?
#
loop_
_entity_poly.entity_id
_entity_poly.type
_entity_poly.pdbx_seq_one_letter_code
_entity_poly.pdbx_strand_id
1 'polypeptide(L)'
;MASIILSSPKLFADGPKNQQRFEMFDASSIPIAIDAITAINAARIQDLSQWLEKENQTSPAFETLFSQLKVIIQVQIRRCQYAAANRILSRMARIADEKDKSRPALGNLCRNVISGVAGKDIINLLIAEIQGKQDDMEQSVIVETLSLLNPVSAELMLDRLKETKERSLRSLILLQKLQDVDASALTEIVRFREIIEAQRSRSIDRNHLESFKDFYDQLTILERNALFRTMQKVACKEDQSLLQQGKPNDHLYFIHAGDLKVFYRQNGREMLLSQIGTGGLVGAESFFHATVATVSAMTLDQTFIDANDVLSWEFDL
;
A
#
# COMPACT_ATOMS: atom_id res chain seq x y z
N MET A 1 2.06 16.09 -52.68
CA MET A 1 3.38 16.75 -52.64
C MET A 1 3.59 17.19 -51.19
N ALA A 2 4.58 16.79 -50.40
CA ALA A 2 5.83 16.07 -50.64
C ALA A 2 6.02 14.96 -49.59
N SER A 3 6.65 13.86 -50.00
CA SER A 3 7.00 12.70 -49.18
C SER A 3 8.38 12.92 -48.57
N ILE A 4 8.54 12.70 -47.26
CA ILE A 4 9.87 12.58 -46.63
C ILE A 4 10.00 11.16 -46.10
N ILE A 5 10.84 10.41 -46.80
CA ILE A 5 11.26 9.04 -46.51
C ILE A 5 12.25 9.08 -45.35
N LEU A 6 12.00 8.31 -44.29
CA LEU A 6 12.98 8.01 -43.25
C LEU A 6 13.93 6.93 -43.78
N SER A 7 15.16 7.32 -44.14
CA SER A 7 16.23 6.39 -44.47
C SER A 7 16.95 5.91 -43.21
N SER A 8 17.02 4.58 -43.04
CA SER A 8 17.78 3.87 -42.00
C SER A 8 19.29 4.14 -42.07
N PRO A 9 20.03 4.14 -40.94
CA PRO A 9 21.49 4.15 -41.00
C PRO A 9 22.05 2.73 -40.92
N LYS A 10 22.55 2.21 -42.05
CA LYS A 10 23.72 1.32 -42.08
C LYS A 10 24.94 2.21 -42.19
N LEU A 11 25.82 2.23 -41.18
CA LEU A 11 27.24 2.64 -41.31
C LEU A 11 27.98 2.29 -40.01
N PHE A 12 28.36 1.02 -39.89
CA PHE A 12 29.55 0.60 -39.16
C PHE A 12 30.49 0.01 -40.19
N ALA A 13 31.41 0.82 -40.71
CA ALA A 13 32.66 0.40 -41.30
C ALA A 13 33.54 1.64 -41.52
N ASP A 14 34.77 1.53 -41.04
CA ASP A 14 35.95 2.37 -41.28
C ASP A 14 36.25 3.52 -40.32
N GLY A 15 37.48 3.44 -39.79
CA GLY A 15 38.05 4.23 -38.72
C GLY A 15 38.68 5.57 -39.14
N PRO A 16 39.71 6.05 -38.43
CA PRO A 16 39.59 7.32 -37.71
C PRO A 16 40.32 8.46 -38.41
N LYS A 17 39.59 9.38 -39.04
CA LYS A 17 40.07 10.72 -39.40
C LYS A 17 38.89 11.68 -39.44
N ASN A 18 38.53 12.27 -38.29
CA ASN A 18 37.88 13.58 -38.19
C ASN A 18 37.68 13.94 -36.73
N GLN A 19 38.81 14.18 -36.05
CA GLN A 19 38.84 14.71 -34.69
C GLN A 19 39.39 16.14 -34.78
N GLN A 20 38.63 17.04 -35.42
CA GLN A 20 38.82 18.50 -35.39
C GLN A 20 37.72 19.22 -36.19
N ARG A 21 36.46 19.10 -35.72
CA ARG A 21 35.39 20.08 -36.07
C ARG A 21 34.21 19.95 -35.11
N PHE A 22 34.47 20.18 -33.82
CA PHE A 22 33.43 20.28 -32.80
C PHE A 22 33.81 21.38 -31.81
N GLU A 23 33.80 22.63 -32.26
CA GLU A 23 33.68 23.78 -31.38
C GLU A 23 32.77 24.82 -32.03
N MET A 24 31.94 25.46 -31.19
CA MET A 24 30.75 26.27 -31.49
C MET A 24 29.46 25.51 -31.85
N PHE A 25 28.95 24.72 -30.90
CA PHE A 25 27.50 24.72 -30.67
C PHE A 25 27.24 25.50 -29.37
N ASP A 26 26.53 26.61 -29.49
CA ASP A 26 26.15 27.47 -28.37
C ASP A 26 25.15 26.73 -27.47
N ALA A 27 25.58 26.41 -26.24
CA ALA A 27 24.76 25.71 -25.24
C ALA A 27 23.52 26.51 -24.81
N SER A 28 23.44 27.81 -25.12
CA SER A 28 22.26 28.65 -24.86
C SER A 28 21.11 28.44 -25.86
N SER A 29 21.35 27.74 -26.97
CA SER A 29 20.32 27.44 -28.00
C SER A 29 19.57 26.13 -27.77
N ILE A 30 20.02 25.29 -26.84
CA ILE A 30 19.41 23.99 -26.49
C ILE A 30 18.05 24.14 -25.77
N PRO A 31 17.85 25.09 -24.83
CA PRO A 31 16.56 25.29 -24.16
C PRO A 31 15.45 25.69 -25.14
N ILE A 32 15.74 26.57 -26.11
CA ILE A 32 14.76 27.08 -27.08
C ILE A 32 14.26 25.97 -28.01
N ALA A 33 15.15 25.06 -28.43
CA ALA A 33 14.75 23.90 -29.23
C ALA A 33 13.92 22.88 -28.42
N ILE A 34 14.19 22.72 -27.13
CA ILE A 34 13.44 21.83 -26.23
C ILE A 34 12.05 22.38 -25.91
N ASP A 35 11.93 23.69 -25.66
CA ASP A 35 10.64 24.33 -25.42
C ASP A 35 9.78 24.35 -26.69
N ALA A 36 10.39 24.56 -27.86
CA ALA A 36 9.70 24.43 -29.14
C ALA A 36 9.22 22.98 -29.40
N ILE A 37 10.05 21.97 -29.14
CA ILE A 37 9.65 20.56 -29.24
C ILE A 37 8.54 20.23 -28.24
N THR A 38 8.59 20.76 -27.03
CA THR A 38 7.59 20.53 -25.98
C THR A 38 6.27 21.22 -26.31
N ALA A 39 6.30 22.45 -26.85
CA ALA A 39 5.12 23.18 -27.31
C ALA A 39 4.48 22.53 -28.56
N ILE A 40 5.30 22.10 -29.53
CA ILE A 40 4.83 21.33 -30.70
C ILE A 40 4.23 20.00 -30.25
N ASN A 41 4.82 19.35 -29.26
CA ASN A 41 4.29 18.12 -28.69
C ASN A 41 2.99 18.38 -27.91
N ALA A 42 2.85 19.47 -27.16
CA ALA A 42 1.63 19.78 -26.40
C ALA A 42 0.42 20.04 -27.31
N ALA A 43 0.60 20.86 -28.35
CA ALA A 43 -0.45 21.11 -29.35
C ALA A 43 -0.83 19.80 -30.08
N ARG A 44 0.18 19.01 -30.48
CA ARG A 44 -0.04 17.69 -31.09
C ARG A 44 -0.70 16.70 -30.15
N ILE A 45 -0.38 16.71 -28.85
CA ILE A 45 -1.00 15.83 -27.84
C ILE A 45 -2.49 16.18 -27.70
N GLN A 46 -2.84 17.47 -27.72
CA GLN A 46 -4.24 17.92 -27.69
C GLN A 46 -4.99 17.50 -28.96
N ASP A 47 -4.41 17.71 -30.14
CA ASP A 47 -5.00 17.31 -31.43
C ASP A 47 -5.18 15.79 -31.53
N LEU A 48 -4.17 15.04 -31.09
CA LEU A 48 -4.17 13.58 -31.08
C LEU A 48 -5.20 13.04 -30.09
N SER A 49 -5.37 13.70 -28.94
CA SER A 49 -6.43 13.35 -27.99
C SER A 49 -7.83 13.64 -28.53
N GLN A 50 -8.05 14.78 -29.19
CA GLN A 50 -9.35 15.10 -29.81
C GLN A 50 -9.67 14.19 -31.00
N TRP A 51 -8.64 13.76 -31.74
CA TRP A 51 -8.79 12.82 -32.84
C TRP A 51 -9.10 11.39 -32.34
N LEU A 52 -8.47 10.94 -31.26
CA LEU A 52 -8.75 9.64 -30.62
C LEU A 52 -10.23 9.49 -30.21
N GLU A 53 -10.93 10.58 -29.90
CA GLU A 53 -12.37 10.55 -29.56
C GLU A 53 -13.27 10.32 -30.79
N LYS A 54 -12.81 10.66 -32.00
CA LYS A 54 -13.64 10.67 -33.22
C LYS A 54 -13.45 9.46 -34.14
N GLU A 55 -12.31 8.79 -34.04
CA GLU A 55 -11.89 7.78 -35.01
C GLU A 55 -12.41 6.36 -34.66
N ASN A 56 -12.90 5.63 -35.67
CA ASN A 56 -13.61 4.36 -35.48
C ASN A 56 -12.90 3.13 -36.07
N GLN A 57 -11.81 3.31 -36.82
CA GLN A 57 -11.11 2.22 -37.50
C GLN A 57 -9.65 2.11 -37.04
N THR A 58 -9.15 0.88 -36.90
CA THR A 58 -7.72 0.64 -36.64
C THR A 58 -7.00 0.37 -37.95
N SER A 59 -5.85 1.02 -38.13
CA SER A 59 -4.94 0.88 -39.28
C SER A 59 -3.53 0.59 -38.77
N PRO A 60 -2.65 -0.07 -39.54
CA PRO A 60 -1.24 -0.28 -39.15
C PRO A 60 -0.50 1.01 -38.75
N ALA A 61 -0.95 2.17 -39.25
CA ALA A 61 -0.45 3.46 -38.83
C ALA A 61 -0.67 3.74 -37.32
N PHE A 62 -1.75 3.22 -36.73
CA PHE A 62 -2.03 3.37 -35.30
C PHE A 62 -1.03 2.62 -34.44
N GLU A 63 -0.62 1.40 -34.82
CA GLU A 63 0.39 0.67 -34.04
C GLU A 63 1.71 1.45 -33.96
N THR A 64 2.07 2.11 -35.06
CA THR A 64 3.25 2.99 -35.12
C THR A 64 3.07 4.21 -34.20
N LEU A 65 1.91 4.87 -34.25
CA LEU A 65 1.61 6.02 -33.39
C LEU A 65 1.58 5.65 -31.91
N PHE A 66 0.95 4.54 -31.54
CA PHE A 66 0.86 4.05 -30.17
C PHE A 66 2.24 3.62 -29.64
N SER A 67 3.08 3.04 -30.50
CA SER A 67 4.48 2.77 -30.16
C SER A 67 5.27 4.05 -29.90
N GLN A 68 5.06 5.10 -30.68
CA GLN A 68 5.66 6.41 -30.43
C GLN A 68 5.15 7.06 -29.15
N LEU A 69 3.84 6.97 -28.87
CA LEU A 69 3.24 7.46 -27.63
C LEU A 69 3.84 6.78 -26.40
N LYS A 70 4.02 5.46 -26.43
CA LYS A 70 4.73 4.72 -25.39
C LYS A 70 6.11 5.34 -25.11
N VAL A 71 6.91 5.57 -26.15
CA VAL A 71 8.26 6.15 -26.02
C VAL A 71 8.18 7.57 -25.44
N ILE A 72 7.23 8.39 -25.90
CA ILE A 72 7.03 9.75 -25.39
C ILE A 72 6.71 9.73 -23.89
N ILE A 73 5.76 8.89 -23.45
CA ILE A 73 5.39 8.78 -22.03
C ILE A 73 6.61 8.37 -21.20
N GLN A 74 7.38 7.37 -21.65
CA GLN A 74 8.59 6.94 -20.95
C GLN A 74 9.64 8.06 -20.85
N VAL A 75 9.82 8.86 -21.91
CA VAL A 75 10.74 10.01 -21.89
C VAL A 75 10.25 11.09 -20.93
N GLN A 76 8.95 11.38 -20.89
CA GLN A 76 8.37 12.36 -19.95
C GLN A 76 8.61 11.93 -18.50
N ILE A 77 8.37 10.66 -18.18
CA ILE A 77 8.63 10.12 -16.84
C ILE A 77 10.12 10.24 -16.47
N ARG A 78 11.03 9.85 -17.38
CA ARG A 78 12.48 9.95 -17.14
C ARG A 78 13.00 11.38 -16.99
N ARG A 79 12.24 12.37 -17.45
CA ARG A 79 12.53 13.81 -17.31
C ARG A 79 11.82 14.45 -16.12
N CYS A 80 11.23 13.64 -15.23
CA CYS A 80 10.42 14.10 -14.11
C CYS A 80 9.20 14.96 -14.50
N GLN A 81 8.72 14.85 -15.74
CA GLN A 81 7.56 15.58 -16.25
C GLN A 81 6.26 14.77 -16.00
N TYR A 82 6.02 14.41 -14.74
CA TYR A 82 4.96 13.46 -14.34
C TYR A 82 3.56 13.94 -14.72
N ALA A 83 3.26 15.23 -14.58
CA ALA A 83 1.96 15.79 -14.96
C ALA A 83 1.65 15.63 -16.46
N ALA A 84 2.66 15.73 -17.32
CA ALA A 84 2.49 15.53 -18.76
C ALA A 84 2.26 14.05 -19.10
N ALA A 85 3.02 13.15 -18.48
CA ALA A 85 2.83 11.71 -18.62
C ALA A 85 1.44 11.26 -18.14
N ASN A 86 1.03 11.72 -16.96
CA ASN A 86 -0.27 11.43 -16.35
C ASN A 86 -1.43 11.86 -17.26
N ARG A 87 -1.40 13.08 -17.82
CA ARG A 87 -2.45 13.57 -18.74
C ARG A 87 -2.67 12.66 -19.95
N ILE A 88 -1.61 12.05 -20.47
CA ILE A 88 -1.70 11.10 -21.59
C ILE A 88 -2.25 9.77 -21.08
N LEU A 89 -1.66 9.23 -20.00
CA LEU A 89 -2.05 7.95 -19.42
C LEU A 89 -3.51 7.91 -18.95
N SER A 90 -4.00 8.98 -18.31
CA SER A 90 -5.38 9.07 -17.82
C SER A 90 -6.40 9.04 -18.96
N ARG A 91 -6.13 9.73 -20.08
CA ARG A 91 -6.97 9.65 -21.29
C ARG A 91 -6.96 8.25 -21.89
N MET A 92 -5.78 7.64 -22.00
CA MET A 92 -5.65 6.28 -22.50
C MET A 92 -6.37 5.26 -21.61
N ALA A 93 -6.28 5.43 -20.29
CA ALA A 93 -6.97 4.59 -19.31
C ALA A 93 -8.49 4.73 -19.43
N ARG A 94 -9.01 5.95 -19.60
CA ARG A 94 -10.44 6.18 -19.85
C ARG A 94 -10.92 5.48 -21.13
N ILE A 95 -10.19 5.60 -22.23
CA ILE A 95 -10.52 4.91 -23.49
C ILE A 95 -10.43 3.39 -23.33
N ALA A 96 -9.50 2.90 -22.51
CA ALA A 96 -9.36 1.47 -22.22
C ALA A 96 -10.50 0.93 -21.35
N ASP A 97 -10.98 1.70 -20.38
CA ASP A 97 -12.01 1.31 -19.41
C ASP A 97 -13.45 1.53 -19.91
N GLU A 98 -13.64 2.41 -20.91
CA GLU A 98 -14.94 2.60 -21.54
C GLU A 98 -15.50 1.24 -21.99
N LYS A 99 -16.52 0.76 -21.25
CA LYS A 99 -17.28 -0.47 -21.52
C LYS A 99 -18.05 -0.42 -22.85
N ASP A 100 -17.88 0.66 -23.60
CA ASP A 100 -18.50 0.85 -24.88
C ASP A 100 -17.94 -0.18 -25.86
N LYS A 101 -18.80 -1.15 -26.20
CA LYS A 101 -18.50 -2.23 -27.14
C LYS A 101 -18.25 -1.71 -28.56
N SER A 102 -18.44 -0.41 -28.80
CA SER A 102 -18.26 0.24 -30.09
C SER A 102 -16.79 0.23 -30.57
N ARG A 103 -15.78 0.21 -29.68
CA ARG A 103 -14.36 0.37 -30.07
C ARG A 103 -13.34 -0.54 -29.33
N PRO A 104 -13.51 -1.87 -29.32
CA PRO A 104 -12.66 -2.79 -28.55
C PRO A 104 -11.18 -2.79 -28.99
N ALA A 105 -10.91 -2.58 -30.27
CA ALA A 105 -9.55 -2.58 -30.80
C ALA A 105 -8.72 -1.38 -30.30
N LEU A 106 -9.34 -0.20 -30.18
CA LEU A 106 -8.68 1.00 -29.66
C LEU A 106 -8.39 0.85 -28.16
N GLY A 107 -9.35 0.34 -27.39
CA GLY A 107 -9.14 0.03 -25.97
C GLY A 107 -7.99 -0.95 -25.74
N ASN A 108 -7.85 -1.97 -26.60
CA ASN A 108 -6.72 -2.90 -26.54
C ASN A 108 -5.38 -2.23 -26.85
N LEU A 109 -5.31 -1.34 -27.84
CA LEU A 109 -4.09 -0.58 -28.12
C LEU A 109 -3.70 0.33 -26.94
N CYS A 110 -4.68 1.00 -26.31
CA CYS A 110 -4.45 1.79 -25.11
C CYS A 110 -3.89 0.94 -23.97
N ARG A 111 -4.51 -0.22 -23.67
CA ARG A 111 -4.01 -1.18 -22.67
C ARG A 111 -2.58 -1.63 -22.96
N ASN A 112 -2.27 -1.93 -24.22
CA ASN A 112 -0.94 -2.37 -24.63
C ASN A 112 0.12 -1.28 -24.42
N VAL A 113 -0.21 -0.02 -24.68
CA VAL A 113 0.70 1.10 -24.41
C VAL A 113 0.88 1.30 -22.91
N ILE A 114 -0.19 1.33 -22.12
CA ILE A 114 -0.13 1.48 -20.66
C ILE A 114 0.75 0.38 -20.05
N SER A 115 0.47 -0.88 -20.38
CA SER A 115 1.28 -2.03 -19.96
C SER A 115 2.72 -1.94 -20.47
N GLY A 116 2.92 -1.49 -21.70
CA GLY A 116 4.24 -1.30 -22.27
C GLY A 116 5.06 -0.19 -21.62
N VAL A 117 4.42 0.86 -21.09
CA VAL A 117 5.06 1.93 -20.32
C VAL A 117 5.46 1.42 -18.93
N ALA A 118 4.70 0.50 -18.34
CA ALA A 118 4.90 -0.10 -17.03
C ALA A 118 6.11 -1.07 -16.95
N GLY A 119 7.23 -0.71 -17.60
CA GLY A 119 8.51 -1.42 -17.47
C GLY A 119 9.10 -1.27 -16.07
N LYS A 120 9.85 -2.28 -15.64
CA LYS A 120 10.50 -2.33 -14.31
C LYS A 120 11.37 -1.10 -14.03
N ASP A 121 12.05 -0.56 -15.03
CA ASP A 121 12.89 0.64 -14.93
C ASP A 121 12.06 1.90 -14.64
N ILE A 122 10.94 2.09 -15.33
CA ILE A 122 10.03 3.23 -15.15
C ILE A 122 9.36 3.17 -13.77
N ILE A 123 8.89 2.00 -13.35
CA ILE A 123 8.27 1.83 -12.04
C ILE A 123 9.29 2.11 -10.92
N ASN A 124 10.50 1.57 -11.02
CA ASN A 124 11.55 1.84 -10.04
C ASN A 124 11.91 3.33 -9.95
N LEU A 125 11.93 4.04 -11.08
CA LEU A 125 12.18 5.48 -11.11
C LEU A 125 11.08 6.24 -10.37
N LEU A 126 9.81 5.94 -10.64
CA LEU A 126 8.68 6.60 -9.99
C LEU A 126 8.67 6.36 -8.47
N ILE A 127 8.97 5.12 -8.03
CA ILE A 127 9.06 4.80 -6.59
C ILE A 127 10.23 5.56 -5.93
N ALA A 128 11.40 5.59 -6.56
CA ALA A 128 12.56 6.32 -6.03
C ALA A 128 12.27 7.82 -5.88
N GLU A 129 11.51 8.40 -6.81
CA GLU A 129 11.13 9.81 -6.73
C GLU A 129 10.14 10.10 -5.59
N ILE A 130 9.17 9.21 -5.36
CA ILE A 130 8.25 9.33 -4.21
C ILE A 130 9.05 9.36 -2.90
N GLN A 131 10.07 8.53 -2.77
CA GLN A 131 10.92 8.45 -1.58
C GLN A 131 11.84 9.68 -1.41
N GLY A 132 12.22 10.34 -2.50
CA GLY A 132 13.16 11.46 -2.49
C GLY A 132 12.53 12.84 -2.26
N LYS A 133 11.23 13.02 -2.54
CA LYS A 133 10.57 14.33 -2.51
C LYS A 133 9.85 14.60 -1.19
N GLN A 134 9.84 15.87 -0.75
CA GLN A 134 9.03 16.35 0.39
C GLN A 134 7.76 17.10 -0.04
N ASP A 135 7.56 17.35 -1.34
CA ASP A 135 6.39 18.06 -1.84
C ASP A 135 5.21 17.11 -2.07
N ASP A 136 4.19 17.23 -1.22
CA ASP A 136 2.96 16.44 -1.25
C ASP A 136 2.22 16.54 -2.60
N MET A 137 2.28 17.69 -3.28
CA MET A 137 1.55 17.89 -4.54
C MET A 137 2.19 17.11 -5.69
N GLU A 138 3.52 17.12 -5.79
CA GLU A 138 4.23 16.36 -6.81
C GLU A 138 4.17 14.86 -6.54
N GLN A 139 4.25 14.44 -5.27
CA GLN A 139 4.06 13.05 -4.88
C GLN A 139 2.69 12.53 -5.32
N SER A 140 1.62 13.32 -5.13
CA SER A 140 0.27 12.95 -5.56
C SER A 140 0.20 12.63 -7.06
N VAL A 141 0.83 13.47 -7.90
CA VAL A 141 0.85 13.26 -9.37
C VAL A 141 1.64 12.00 -9.74
N ILE A 142 2.75 11.74 -9.06
CA ILE A 142 3.57 10.54 -9.30
C ILE A 142 2.79 9.28 -8.89
N VAL A 143 2.10 9.33 -7.75
CA VAL A 143 1.26 8.24 -7.25
C VAL A 143 0.12 7.94 -8.22
N GLU A 144 -0.58 8.96 -8.71
CA GLU A 144 -1.64 8.80 -9.71
C GLU A 144 -1.10 8.24 -11.03
N THR A 145 0.08 8.71 -11.47
CA THR A 145 0.77 8.15 -12.65
C THR A 145 1.04 6.65 -12.46
N LEU A 146 1.49 6.26 -11.27
CA LEU A 146 1.76 4.88 -10.89
C LEU A 146 0.49 4.02 -10.85
N SER A 147 -0.65 4.59 -10.44
CA SER A 147 -1.98 3.95 -10.46
C SER A 147 -2.39 3.56 -11.86
N LEU A 148 -2.22 4.47 -12.82
CA LEU A 148 -2.64 4.30 -14.20
C LEU A 148 -1.85 3.21 -14.94
N LEU A 149 -0.69 2.82 -14.43
CA LEU A 149 0.15 1.75 -14.98
C LEU A 149 -0.26 0.33 -14.51
N ASN A 150 -1.34 0.20 -13.74
CA ASN A 150 -1.81 -1.08 -13.17
C ASN A 150 -2.70 -1.87 -14.17
N PRO A 151 -2.65 -3.22 -14.27
CA PRO A 151 -2.33 -4.23 -13.24
C PRO A 151 -0.85 -4.61 -13.04
N VAL A 152 0.05 -4.30 -13.99
CA VAL A 152 1.47 -4.72 -13.92
C VAL A 152 2.22 -4.04 -12.76
N SER A 153 1.78 -2.86 -12.35
CA SER A 153 2.38 -2.12 -11.25
C SER A 153 2.03 -2.68 -9.86
N ALA A 154 0.96 -3.46 -9.70
CA ALA A 154 0.53 -4.00 -8.40
C ALA A 154 1.46 -5.08 -7.85
N GLU A 155 1.84 -6.08 -8.65
CA GLU A 155 2.76 -7.13 -8.20
C GLU A 155 4.13 -6.55 -7.85
N LEU A 156 4.65 -5.66 -8.70
CA LEU A 156 5.95 -5.02 -8.46
C LEU A 156 5.92 -4.06 -7.25
N MET A 157 4.77 -3.40 -7.00
CA MET A 157 4.55 -2.61 -5.79
C MET A 157 4.47 -3.49 -4.54
N LEU A 158 3.77 -4.63 -4.60
CA LEU A 158 3.65 -5.57 -3.48
C LEU A 158 5.01 -6.18 -3.12
N ASP A 159 5.81 -6.56 -4.11
CA ASP A 159 7.17 -7.06 -3.88
C ASP A 159 8.07 -6.00 -3.22
N ARG A 160 7.93 -4.71 -3.60
CA ARG A 160 8.68 -3.61 -2.98
C ARG A 160 8.12 -3.17 -1.63
N LEU A 161 6.82 -3.33 -1.38
CA LEU A 161 6.22 -3.11 -0.07
C LEU A 161 6.80 -4.06 0.98
N LYS A 162 7.05 -5.32 0.59
CA LYS A 162 7.75 -6.31 1.44
C LYS A 162 9.17 -5.86 1.79
N GLU A 163 9.85 -5.16 0.89
CA GLU A 163 11.23 -4.69 1.08
C GLU A 163 11.34 -3.31 1.75
N THR A 164 10.29 -2.49 1.72
CA THR A 164 10.33 -1.10 2.20
C THR A 164 10.10 -1.02 3.71
N LYS A 165 10.99 -0.40 4.49
CA LYS A 165 10.86 -0.24 5.96
C LYS A 165 9.96 0.93 6.39
N GLU A 166 9.59 1.82 5.47
CA GLU A 166 8.89 3.06 5.76
C GLU A 166 7.36 2.88 5.84
N ARG A 167 6.79 3.16 7.03
CA ARG A 167 5.38 2.91 7.35
C ARG A 167 4.41 3.76 6.51
N SER A 168 4.73 5.03 6.29
CA SER A 168 3.85 5.97 5.57
C SER A 168 3.61 5.56 4.12
N LEU A 169 4.68 5.12 3.43
CA LEU A 169 4.62 4.66 2.05
C LEU A 169 3.86 3.33 1.91
N ARG A 170 4.01 2.43 2.91
CA ARG A 170 3.18 1.22 2.98
C ARG A 170 1.70 1.56 3.08
N SER A 171 1.35 2.47 3.98
CA SER A 171 -0.03 2.91 4.19
C SER A 171 -0.63 3.52 2.93
N LEU A 172 0.11 4.37 2.22
CA LEU A 172 -0.37 5.04 1.00
C LEU A 172 -0.66 4.06 -0.13
N ILE A 173 0.27 3.15 -0.41
CA ILE A 173 0.12 2.14 -1.48
C ILE A 173 -1.00 1.14 -1.13
N LEU A 174 -1.09 0.72 0.14
CA LEU A 174 -2.18 -0.14 0.62
C LEU A 174 -3.54 0.54 0.49
N LEU A 175 -3.68 1.79 0.94
CA LEU A 175 -4.93 2.55 0.84
C LEU A 175 -5.38 2.72 -0.61
N GLN A 176 -4.44 3.02 -1.51
CA GLN A 176 -4.73 3.14 -2.92
C GLN A 176 -5.19 1.81 -3.54
N LYS A 177 -4.58 0.68 -3.17
CA LYS A 177 -5.04 -0.63 -3.66
C LYS A 177 -6.37 -1.05 -3.05
N LEU A 178 -6.63 -0.71 -1.78
CA LEU A 178 -7.91 -0.99 -1.14
C LEU A 178 -9.07 -0.21 -1.77
N GLN A 179 -8.81 0.94 -2.41
CA GLN A 179 -9.82 1.67 -3.17
C GLN A 179 -10.24 0.97 -4.47
N ASP A 180 -9.34 0.16 -5.07
CA ASP A 180 -9.59 -0.57 -6.32
C ASP A 180 -10.24 -1.95 -6.09
N VAL A 181 -10.20 -2.48 -4.86
CA VAL A 181 -10.76 -3.80 -4.54
C VAL A 181 -12.19 -3.65 -4.04
N ASP A 182 -13.12 -4.36 -4.68
CA ASP A 182 -14.51 -4.46 -4.23
C ASP A 182 -14.54 -4.95 -2.77
N ALA A 183 -15.24 -4.21 -1.90
CA ALA A 183 -15.43 -4.55 -0.50
C ALA A 183 -16.01 -5.98 -0.34
N SER A 184 -16.80 -6.45 -1.32
CA SER A 184 -17.31 -7.82 -1.35
C SER A 184 -16.19 -8.85 -1.56
N ALA A 185 -15.22 -8.58 -2.43
CA ALA A 185 -14.08 -9.47 -2.68
C ALA A 185 -13.13 -9.55 -1.48
N LEU A 186 -12.89 -8.44 -0.77
CA LEU A 186 -12.16 -8.44 0.50
C LEU A 186 -12.87 -9.28 1.56
N THR A 187 -14.19 -9.13 1.66
CA THR A 187 -15.01 -9.92 2.60
C THR A 187 -14.93 -11.41 2.29
N GLU A 188 -14.98 -11.80 1.01
CA GLU A 188 -14.82 -13.19 0.60
C GLU A 188 -13.43 -13.74 0.91
N ILE A 189 -12.36 -12.98 0.67
CA ILE A 189 -10.99 -13.38 0.98
C ILE A 189 -10.81 -13.60 2.49
N VAL A 190 -11.30 -12.67 3.32
CA VAL A 190 -11.27 -12.80 4.78
C VAL A 190 -12.03 -14.05 5.21
N ARG A 191 -13.24 -14.26 4.67
CA ARG A 191 -14.06 -15.44 4.95
C ARG A 191 -13.38 -16.75 4.54
N PHE A 192 -12.71 -16.78 3.37
CA PHE A 192 -11.94 -17.95 2.95
C PHE A 192 -10.78 -18.24 3.91
N ARG A 193 -10.08 -17.19 4.37
CA ARG A 193 -8.99 -17.34 5.35
C ARG A 193 -9.51 -17.84 6.69
N GLU A 194 -10.66 -17.36 7.15
CA GLU A 194 -11.33 -17.85 8.36
C GLU A 194 -11.65 -19.35 8.26
N ILE A 195 -12.16 -19.83 7.13
CA ILE A 195 -12.44 -21.25 6.89
C ILE A 195 -11.15 -22.09 6.95
N ILE A 196 -10.07 -21.61 6.33
CA ILE A 196 -8.77 -22.30 6.33
C ILE A 196 -8.18 -22.37 7.74
N GLU A 197 -8.23 -21.27 8.49
CA GLU A 197 -7.71 -21.22 9.86
C GLU A 197 -8.57 -22.04 10.82
N ALA A 198 -9.91 -22.04 10.66
CA ALA A 198 -10.80 -22.93 11.43
C ALA A 198 -10.43 -24.41 11.26
N GLN A 199 -10.02 -24.82 10.04
CA GLN A 199 -9.57 -26.18 9.77
C GLN A 199 -8.19 -26.50 10.39
N ARG A 200 -7.35 -25.48 10.62
CA ARG A 200 -6.02 -25.59 11.22
C ARG A 200 -5.99 -25.50 12.75
N SER A 201 -6.99 -24.88 13.39
CA SER A 201 -7.05 -24.61 14.84
C SER A 201 -7.26 -25.82 15.77
N ARG A 202 -6.53 -26.91 15.56
CA ARG A 202 -6.59 -28.09 16.43
C ARG A 202 -5.77 -27.95 17.73
N SER A 203 -5.18 -26.79 18.01
CA SER A 203 -4.19 -26.59 19.09
C SER A 203 -4.58 -25.61 20.19
N ILE A 204 -5.81 -25.06 20.20
CA ILE A 204 -6.25 -24.20 21.30
C ILE A 204 -6.72 -25.06 22.48
N ASP A 205 -6.27 -24.72 23.68
CA ASP A 205 -6.69 -25.37 24.92
C ASP A 205 -8.20 -25.12 25.15
N ARG A 206 -9.00 -26.20 25.11
CA ARG A 206 -10.45 -26.12 25.29
C ARG A 206 -10.84 -25.55 26.65
N ASN A 207 -10.06 -25.82 27.69
CA ASN A 207 -10.36 -25.34 29.03
C ASN A 207 -10.24 -23.81 29.10
N HIS A 208 -9.24 -23.23 28.43
CA HIS A 208 -9.09 -21.77 28.32
C HIS A 208 -10.29 -21.16 27.59
N LEU A 209 -10.70 -21.73 26.46
CA LEU A 209 -11.86 -21.24 25.70
C LEU A 209 -13.15 -21.30 26.50
N GLU A 210 -13.34 -22.35 27.30
CA GLU A 210 -14.53 -22.48 28.15
C GLU A 210 -14.53 -21.46 29.30
N SER A 211 -13.38 -21.20 29.93
CA SER A 211 -13.27 -20.21 31.01
C SER A 211 -13.53 -18.77 30.58
N PHE A 212 -13.26 -18.43 29.31
CA PHE A 212 -13.41 -17.07 28.78
C PHE A 212 -14.40 -17.01 27.61
N LYS A 213 -15.35 -17.93 27.56
CA LYS A 213 -16.25 -18.14 26.43
C LYS A 213 -16.95 -16.86 25.98
N ASP A 214 -17.49 -16.09 26.92
CA ASP A 214 -18.25 -14.86 26.63
C ASP A 214 -17.42 -13.79 25.92
N PHE A 215 -16.11 -13.76 26.19
CA PHE A 215 -15.16 -12.88 25.50
C PHE A 215 -14.80 -13.44 24.12
N TYR A 216 -14.42 -14.72 24.06
CA TYR A 216 -14.04 -15.35 22.78
C TYR A 216 -15.20 -15.41 21.78
N ASP A 217 -16.45 -15.52 22.23
CA ASP A 217 -17.63 -15.55 21.35
C ASP A 217 -17.83 -14.25 20.56
N GLN A 218 -17.24 -13.15 21.00
CA GLN A 218 -17.27 -11.85 20.30
C GLN A 218 -16.19 -11.73 19.23
N LEU A 219 -15.21 -12.64 19.20
CA LEU A 219 -14.09 -12.63 18.27
C LEU A 219 -14.33 -13.56 17.09
N THR A 220 -13.86 -13.15 15.91
CA THR A 220 -13.75 -14.01 14.73
C THR A 220 -12.73 -15.12 14.96
N ILE A 221 -12.81 -16.21 14.19
CA ILE A 221 -11.89 -17.35 14.35
C ILE A 221 -10.42 -16.91 14.20
N LEU A 222 -10.13 -15.97 13.28
CA LEU A 222 -8.79 -15.42 13.10
C LEU A 222 -8.30 -14.67 14.33
N GLU A 223 -9.14 -13.81 14.90
CA GLU A 223 -8.81 -13.05 16.10
C GLU A 223 -8.60 -13.97 17.31
N ARG A 224 -9.46 -14.99 17.49
CA ARG A 224 -9.28 -16.00 18.56
C ARG A 224 -7.93 -16.70 18.45
N ASN A 225 -7.58 -17.14 17.25
CA ASN A 225 -6.33 -17.83 16.97
C ASN A 225 -5.12 -16.93 17.20
N ALA A 226 -5.17 -15.70 16.67
CA ALA A 226 -4.10 -14.73 16.81
C ALA A 226 -3.87 -14.39 18.28
N LEU A 227 -4.94 -14.04 19.00
CA LEU A 227 -4.89 -13.73 20.42
C LEU A 227 -4.33 -14.89 21.25
N PHE A 228 -4.85 -16.11 21.05
CA PHE A 228 -4.38 -17.27 21.82
C PHE A 228 -2.89 -17.57 21.57
N ARG A 229 -2.41 -17.39 20.34
CA ARG A 229 -0.99 -17.65 20.00
C ARG A 229 -0.03 -16.62 20.60
N THR A 230 -0.48 -15.39 20.82
CA THR A 230 0.36 -14.32 21.38
C THR A 230 0.30 -14.25 22.91
N MET A 231 -0.57 -15.04 23.56
CA MET A 231 -0.64 -15.12 25.01
C MET A 231 0.59 -15.79 25.64
N GLN A 232 1.06 -15.21 26.74
CA GLN A 232 2.12 -15.76 27.58
C GLN A 232 1.61 -16.10 28.97
N LYS A 233 1.87 -17.33 29.40
CA LYS A 233 1.57 -17.80 30.76
C LYS A 233 2.55 -17.18 31.75
N VAL A 234 2.04 -16.43 32.73
CA VAL A 234 2.83 -15.78 33.78
C VAL A 234 2.30 -16.17 35.15
N ALA A 235 3.21 -16.58 36.03
CA ALA A 235 2.91 -16.79 37.45
C ALA A 235 3.30 -15.53 38.23
N CYS A 236 2.32 -14.92 38.89
CA CYS A 236 2.48 -13.73 39.69
C CYS A 236 2.53 -14.08 41.18
N LYS A 237 3.32 -13.33 41.95
CA LYS A 237 3.37 -13.44 43.41
C LYS A 237 2.23 -12.62 44.03
N GLU A 238 1.95 -12.85 45.31
CA GLU A 238 1.08 -11.99 46.11
C GLU A 238 1.57 -10.53 46.11
N ASP A 239 0.64 -9.57 46.16
CA ASP A 239 0.87 -8.13 46.13
C ASP A 239 1.60 -7.59 44.88
N GLN A 240 1.61 -8.35 43.78
CA GLN A 240 2.14 -7.92 42.49
C GLN A 240 1.12 -7.04 41.76
N SER A 241 1.53 -5.81 41.41
CA SER A 241 0.70 -4.89 40.63
C SER A 241 0.70 -5.29 39.15
N LEU A 242 -0.48 -5.50 38.58
CA LEU A 242 -0.69 -5.79 37.16
C LEU A 242 -1.11 -4.54 36.39
N LEU A 243 -1.95 -3.70 37.01
CA LEU A 243 -2.35 -2.39 36.50
C LEU A 243 -2.10 -1.32 37.54
N GLN A 244 -1.72 -0.15 37.06
CA GLN A 244 -1.53 1.02 37.90
C GLN A 244 -2.31 2.20 37.35
N GLN A 245 -3.21 2.74 38.18
CA GLN A 245 -4.03 3.89 37.83
C GLN A 245 -3.16 5.06 37.33
N GLY A 246 -3.58 5.66 36.21
CA GLY A 246 -2.93 6.79 35.57
C GLY A 246 -1.71 6.41 34.71
N LYS A 247 -1.35 5.12 34.62
CA LYS A 247 -0.28 4.66 33.73
C LYS A 247 -0.84 4.02 32.46
N PRO A 248 -0.11 4.11 31.34
CA PRO A 248 -0.45 3.33 30.14
C PRO A 248 -0.43 1.84 30.47
N ASN A 249 -1.29 1.08 29.80
CA ASN A 249 -1.34 -0.36 29.86
C ASN A 249 -1.45 -0.91 28.45
N ASP A 250 -0.53 -1.79 28.11
CA ASP A 250 -0.39 -2.48 26.84
C ASP A 250 -0.70 -3.98 26.96
N HIS A 251 -1.13 -4.42 28.16
CA HIS A 251 -1.37 -5.82 28.46
C HIS A 251 -2.85 -6.13 28.72
N LEU A 252 -3.32 -7.24 28.15
CA LEU A 252 -4.60 -7.85 28.50
C LEU A 252 -4.35 -9.06 29.38
N TYR A 253 -5.00 -9.12 30.55
CA TYR A 253 -4.78 -10.17 31.54
C TYR A 253 -6.00 -11.08 31.68
N PHE A 254 -5.77 -12.38 31.52
CA PHE A 254 -6.74 -13.46 31.72
C PHE A 254 -6.39 -14.23 32.98
N ILE A 255 -7.29 -14.28 33.96
CA ILE A 255 -7.02 -14.90 35.26
C ILE A 255 -7.39 -16.38 35.23
N HIS A 256 -6.39 -17.24 35.27
CA HIS A 256 -6.58 -18.69 35.32
C HIS A 256 -6.81 -19.21 36.74
N ALA A 257 -6.06 -18.69 37.69
CA ALA A 257 -6.14 -19.08 39.09
C ALA A 257 -5.66 -17.95 39.98
N GLY A 258 -6.23 -17.85 41.18
CA GLY A 258 -5.96 -16.78 42.15
C GLY A 258 -6.93 -15.61 42.02
N ASP A 259 -6.72 -14.60 42.86
CA ASP A 259 -7.60 -13.46 42.99
C ASP A 259 -6.86 -12.12 42.84
N LEU A 260 -7.49 -11.17 42.19
CA LEU A 260 -7.02 -9.79 42.07
C LEU A 260 -7.95 -8.85 42.84
N LYS A 261 -7.37 -7.91 43.60
CA LYS A 261 -8.09 -6.72 44.07
C LYS A 261 -8.00 -5.63 43.01
N VAL A 262 -9.14 -5.06 42.64
CA VAL A 262 -9.23 -3.86 41.80
C VAL A 262 -9.67 -2.69 42.65
N PHE A 263 -8.88 -1.62 42.62
CA PHE A 263 -9.09 -0.48 43.51
C PHE A 263 -8.78 0.84 42.80
N TYR A 264 -9.43 1.89 43.29
CA TYR A 264 -9.19 3.27 42.89
C TYR A 264 -8.52 4.02 44.03
N ARG A 265 -7.48 4.79 43.73
CA ARG A 265 -6.79 5.61 44.73
C ARG A 265 -7.17 7.07 44.56
N GLN A 266 -7.69 7.66 45.63
CA GLN A 266 -8.05 9.08 45.68
C GLN A 266 -7.60 9.68 47.01
N ASN A 267 -6.92 10.84 46.98
CA ASN A 267 -6.46 11.56 48.17
C ASN A 267 -5.69 10.68 49.18
N GLY A 268 -4.85 9.78 48.67
CA GLY A 268 -4.06 8.85 49.49
C GLY A 268 -4.84 7.70 50.13
N ARG A 269 -6.15 7.56 49.84
CA ARG A 269 -6.97 6.44 50.29
C ARG A 269 -7.24 5.48 49.14
N GLU A 270 -7.22 4.19 49.44
CA GLU A 270 -7.63 3.13 48.52
C GLU A 270 -9.10 2.80 48.73
N MET A 271 -9.84 2.77 47.64
CA MET A 271 -11.22 2.33 47.59
C MET A 271 -11.26 1.04 46.77
N LEU A 272 -11.58 -0.08 47.43
CA LEU A 272 -11.81 -1.34 46.74
C LEU A 272 -13.07 -1.21 45.87
N LEU A 273 -12.93 -1.51 44.59
CA LEU A 273 -14.04 -1.47 43.64
C LEU A 273 -14.62 -2.88 43.43
N SER A 274 -13.74 -3.85 43.23
CA SER A 274 -14.11 -5.25 43.02
C SER A 274 -12.95 -6.19 43.31
N GLN A 275 -13.29 -7.48 43.40
CA GLN A 275 -12.34 -8.59 43.38
C GLN A 275 -12.63 -9.43 42.14
N ILE A 276 -11.58 -9.82 41.42
CA ILE A 276 -11.68 -10.57 40.18
C ILE A 276 -10.87 -11.85 40.33
N GLY A 277 -11.54 -13.00 40.23
CA GLY A 277 -10.92 -14.33 40.33
C GLY A 277 -10.84 -15.05 38.97
N THR A 278 -10.71 -16.37 39.00
CA THR A 278 -10.66 -17.25 37.83
C THR A 278 -11.77 -16.98 36.81
N GLY A 279 -11.41 -16.93 35.53
CA GLY A 279 -12.30 -16.59 34.41
C GLY A 279 -12.50 -15.09 34.23
N GLY A 280 -11.95 -14.27 35.13
CA GLY A 280 -11.99 -12.82 35.03
C GLY A 280 -10.93 -12.24 34.09
N LEU A 281 -11.26 -11.08 33.53
CA LEU A 281 -10.43 -10.35 32.57
C LEU A 281 -10.19 -8.92 33.07
N VAL A 282 -8.94 -8.45 32.95
CA VAL A 282 -8.52 -7.13 33.42
C VAL A 282 -7.66 -6.43 32.38
N GLY A 283 -7.85 -5.11 32.23
CA GLY A 283 -7.06 -4.28 31.32
C GLY A 283 -7.70 -4.05 29.96
N ALA A 284 -8.88 -4.63 29.67
CA ALA A 284 -9.56 -4.48 28.37
C ALA A 284 -9.70 -3.02 27.91
N GLU A 285 -10.19 -2.12 28.77
CA GLU A 285 -10.42 -0.72 28.37
C GLU A 285 -9.13 -0.02 27.95
N SER A 286 -8.05 -0.16 28.71
CA SER A 286 -6.76 0.47 28.41
C SER A 286 -5.96 -0.27 27.34
N PHE A 287 -6.28 -1.54 27.08
CA PHE A 287 -5.67 -2.33 26.02
C PHE A 287 -6.26 -2.01 24.63
N PHE A 288 -7.59 -1.91 24.52
CA PHE A 288 -8.27 -1.64 23.23
C PHE A 288 -8.36 -0.16 22.88
N HIS A 289 -8.18 0.74 23.86
CA HIS A 289 -8.16 2.17 23.64
C HIS A 289 -6.81 2.75 24.06
N ALA A 290 -6.25 3.69 23.28
CA ALA A 290 -5.01 4.38 23.60
C ALA A 290 -5.19 5.35 24.79
N THR A 291 -5.41 4.79 25.99
CA THR A 291 -5.69 5.50 27.23
C THR A 291 -4.88 4.91 28.39
N VAL A 292 -4.93 5.58 29.53
CA VAL A 292 -4.33 5.11 30.78
C VAL A 292 -5.30 4.23 31.55
N ALA A 293 -4.77 3.34 32.39
CA ALA A 293 -5.59 2.57 33.31
C ALA A 293 -6.33 3.53 34.27
N THR A 294 -7.66 3.40 34.35
CA THR A 294 -8.52 4.20 35.23
C THR A 294 -8.51 3.69 36.67
N VAL A 295 -8.13 2.43 36.85
CA VAL A 295 -8.06 1.71 38.14
C VAL A 295 -6.71 1.01 38.28
N SER A 296 -6.38 0.62 39.52
CA SER A 296 -5.23 -0.25 39.80
C SER A 296 -5.70 -1.67 40.06
N ALA A 297 -4.90 -2.66 39.68
CA ALA A 297 -5.15 -4.07 39.93
C ALA A 297 -3.90 -4.73 40.52
N MET A 298 -4.09 -5.55 41.55
CA MET A 298 -3.00 -6.22 42.28
C MET A 298 -3.44 -7.61 42.71
N THR A 299 -2.52 -8.56 42.69
CA THR A 299 -2.75 -9.94 43.16
C THR A 299 -2.94 -9.99 44.67
N LEU A 300 -3.88 -10.82 45.12
CA LEU A 300 -4.12 -11.11 46.54
C LEU A 300 -3.41 -12.40 46.99
N ASP A 301 -3.05 -13.26 46.05
CA ASP A 301 -2.39 -14.53 46.28
C ASP A 301 -1.47 -14.88 45.09
N GLN A 302 -0.99 -16.12 45.03
CA GLN A 302 -0.28 -16.60 43.86
C GLN A 302 -1.26 -16.76 42.69
N THR A 303 -1.20 -15.83 41.75
CA THR A 303 -2.12 -15.78 40.60
C THR A 303 -1.44 -16.26 39.33
N PHE A 304 -2.11 -17.11 38.56
CA PHE A 304 -1.67 -17.52 37.22
C PHE A 304 -2.49 -16.76 36.18
N ILE A 305 -1.81 -16.09 35.27
CA ILE A 305 -2.43 -15.26 34.23
C ILE A 305 -1.91 -15.63 32.85
N ASP A 306 -2.73 -15.43 31.82
CA ASP A 306 -2.22 -15.22 30.47
C ASP A 306 -2.17 -13.71 30.20
N ALA A 307 -0.98 -13.23 29.83
CA ALA A 307 -0.78 -11.84 29.43
C ALA A 307 -0.62 -11.78 27.90
N ASN A 308 -1.31 -10.86 27.26
CA ASN A 308 -1.14 -10.58 25.83
C ASN A 308 -0.50 -9.20 25.65
N ASP A 309 0.56 -9.11 24.85
CA ASP A 309 1.19 -7.85 24.46
C ASP A 309 0.79 -7.52 23.01
N VAL A 310 0.15 -6.36 22.81
CA VAL A 310 -0.27 -5.85 21.49
C VAL A 310 0.91 -5.77 20.53
N LEU A 311 2.13 -5.48 21.02
CA LEU A 311 3.30 -5.28 20.18
C LEU A 311 3.84 -6.57 19.55
N SER A 312 3.37 -7.73 20.02
CA SER A 312 3.74 -9.05 19.47
C SER A 312 2.87 -9.51 18.29
N TRP A 313 1.88 -8.71 17.88
CA TRP A 313 0.99 -9.02 16.76
C TRP A 313 1.71 -8.71 15.44
N GLU A 314 2.78 -9.45 15.14
CA GLU A 314 3.29 -9.55 13.79
C GLU A 314 2.24 -10.31 12.98
N PHE A 315 1.49 -9.57 12.16
CA PHE A 315 0.80 -10.20 11.05
C PHE A 315 1.88 -10.74 10.12
N ASP A 316 2.15 -12.05 10.21
CA ASP A 316 2.81 -12.80 9.15
C ASP A 316 1.97 -12.61 7.87
N LEU A 317 2.33 -11.59 7.09
CA LEU A 317 1.77 -11.20 5.78
C LEU A 317 2.71 -11.65 4.66
#